data_AF-A0A7K2VXI6-F1
#
_entry.id   AF-A0A7K2VXI6-F1
#
_cell.length_a   1.000
_cell.length_b   1.000
_cell.length_c   1.000
_cell.angle_alpha   90.00
_cell.angle_beta   90.00
_cell.angle_gamma   90.00
#
_symmetry.space_group_name_H-M   'P 1'
#
loop_
_entity.id
_entity.type
_entity.pdbx_description
1 polymer ?
#
loop_
_entity_poly.entity_id
_entity_poly.type
_entity_poly.pdbx_seq_one_letter_code
_entity_poly.pdbx_strand_id
1 'polypeptide(L)'
;MPKRKTAIAAGSVVAVGAAALLLPNANASQTDASGDFTPSTLKAADVPDRADKLASQLGDAFAGSYYNADKQQMVVNVVGDDSKAVEAVRKAGAVPHQVQNSTATLEMAASTLRTRAAIPGTAWSVDPRTNEIEVIADRTVTGSRWNFLESTVDNLGSGVATLKKSTGTFKTFASGGDAIFSQVNGGGVRCSLGFNVTASDGSPAFLTAGHCGVAARQWSDSQAGSPIATVDQATFPGRGDFSLVTYDDPATQAPSEVDAGNGQIVPIDRAAEAVVGQQVFRMGSTTGLHDGTVTGLNATVNFQSDTSPSGVDTVTGLIRTNVCAEPGDSGGSLFTKDGGAVGLTSGGSGDCTRGGETFFQPVTTALQATGATLGESGTAAGSAQQGADPGAPAGGTADQSAMADDRHGRSHHGGAGSHR
;
A
#
# COMPACT_ATOMS: atom_id res chain seq x y z
N MET A 1 -15.76 -12.70 96.70
CA MET A 1 -14.75 -12.27 95.69
C MET A 1 -15.35 -11.17 94.81
N PRO A 2 -14.52 -10.29 94.20
CA PRO A 2 -14.84 -8.89 93.81
C PRO A 2 -15.57 -8.77 92.44
N LYS A 3 -16.05 -7.62 91.93
CA LYS A 3 -15.53 -6.22 92.01
C LYS A 3 -16.60 -5.09 92.14
N ARG A 4 -16.07 -3.91 92.49
CA ARG A 4 -16.56 -2.52 92.48
C ARG A 4 -16.87 -2.04 91.04
N LYS A 5 -17.90 -1.24 90.74
CA LYS A 5 -18.20 0.18 91.09
C LYS A 5 -17.29 1.24 90.45
N THR A 6 -17.92 2.17 89.73
CA THR A 6 -17.36 3.28 88.94
C THR A 6 -17.33 4.61 89.73
N ALA A 7 -16.59 5.59 89.20
CA ALA A 7 -16.90 7.04 89.17
C ALA A 7 -16.31 8.05 90.20
N ILE A 8 -15.53 9.00 89.63
CA ILE A 8 -15.60 10.48 89.78
C ILE A 8 -14.75 11.22 90.85
N ALA A 9 -14.33 12.43 90.42
CA ALA A 9 -13.75 13.60 91.13
C ALA A 9 -12.25 13.56 91.47
N ALA A 10 -11.48 14.67 91.39
CA ALA A 10 -11.65 15.96 90.69
C ALA A 10 -10.28 16.68 90.67
N GLY A 11 -10.05 17.66 89.78
CA GLY A 11 -8.79 18.42 89.78
C GLY A 11 -8.60 19.36 88.60
N SER A 12 -9.18 20.55 88.68
CA SER A 12 -9.01 21.62 87.68
C SER A 12 -7.74 22.43 87.96
N VAL A 13 -6.87 22.62 86.96
CA VAL A 13 -5.89 23.71 86.92
C VAL A 13 -5.96 24.37 85.54
N VAL A 14 -6.23 25.67 85.53
CA VAL A 14 -6.20 26.51 84.32
C VAL A 14 -4.82 27.15 84.22
N ALA A 15 -4.16 26.99 83.08
CA ALA A 15 -3.01 27.79 82.70
C ALA A 15 -3.15 28.19 81.22
N VAL A 16 -3.21 29.50 80.97
CA VAL A 16 -3.31 30.12 79.64
C VAL A 16 -1.90 30.31 79.08
N GLY A 17 -1.65 29.93 77.82
CA GLY A 17 -0.37 30.24 77.17
C GLY A 17 -0.18 29.68 75.76
N ALA A 18 -0.13 30.58 74.78
CA ALA A 18 0.44 30.41 73.43
C ALA A 18 -0.03 29.23 72.56
N ALA A 19 -0.97 29.52 71.64
CA ALA A 19 -1.16 28.71 70.44
C ALA A 19 -0.01 28.95 69.45
N ALA A 20 0.90 27.98 69.32
CA ALA A 20 1.87 27.95 68.22
C ALA A 20 1.24 27.26 67.00
N LEU A 21 0.97 28.02 65.95
CA LEU A 21 0.58 27.50 64.64
C LEU A 21 1.77 26.77 63.99
N LEU A 22 1.93 25.49 64.32
CA LEU A 22 2.83 24.60 63.59
C LEU A 22 2.18 24.21 62.26
N LEU A 23 2.53 24.96 61.22
CA LEU A 23 2.31 24.53 59.84
C LEU A 23 2.94 23.14 59.64
N PRO A 24 2.27 22.18 58.97
CA PRO A 24 2.92 20.94 58.60
C PRO A 24 4.10 21.26 57.69
N ASN A 25 5.31 20.92 58.12
CA ASN A 25 6.50 21.02 57.28
C ASN A 25 6.26 20.17 56.03
N ALA A 26 6.09 20.86 54.90
CA ALA A 26 6.20 20.25 53.59
C ALA A 26 7.64 19.77 53.45
N ASN A 27 7.87 18.49 53.77
CA ASN A 27 9.05 17.78 53.28
C ASN A 27 8.88 17.67 51.77
N ALA A 28 9.30 18.73 51.07
CA ALA A 28 9.70 18.63 49.69
C ALA A 28 10.88 17.64 49.66
N SER A 29 10.56 16.35 49.44
CA SER A 29 11.54 15.42 48.90
C SER A 29 12.06 16.09 47.63
N GLN A 30 13.29 16.58 47.67
CA GLN A 30 14.07 16.74 46.45
C GLN A 30 14.35 15.34 45.95
N THR A 31 13.32 14.75 45.35
CA THR A 31 13.47 13.59 44.49
C THR A 31 14.19 14.14 43.28
N ASP A 32 15.49 13.86 43.19
CA ASP A 32 16.26 14.12 41.98
C ASP A 32 15.47 13.53 40.81
N ALA A 33 14.95 14.40 39.94
CA ALA A 33 13.98 14.01 38.92
C ALA A 33 14.63 13.29 37.72
N SER A 34 15.77 12.64 37.93
CA SER A 34 16.18 11.44 37.22
C SER A 34 15.35 10.25 37.70
N GLY A 35 14.01 10.34 37.61
CA GLY A 35 13.17 9.16 37.69
C GLY A 35 13.46 8.31 36.47
N ASP A 36 13.79 7.03 36.67
CA ASP A 36 14.22 6.12 35.61
C ASP A 36 13.19 6.05 34.48
N PHE A 37 13.46 6.79 33.40
CA PHE A 37 12.62 6.79 32.22
C PHE A 37 12.73 5.43 31.54
N THR A 38 11.73 4.59 31.77
CA THR A 38 11.54 3.32 31.06
C THR A 38 10.63 3.58 29.86
N PRO A 39 11.12 3.52 28.61
CA PRO A 39 10.28 3.72 27.44
C PRO A 39 9.25 2.59 27.31
N SER A 40 8.06 2.91 26.82
CA SER A 40 7.02 1.93 26.56
C SER A 40 7.37 1.06 25.36
N THR A 41 7.11 -0.25 25.47
CA THR A 41 7.09 -1.13 24.30
C THR A 41 5.77 -0.92 23.53
N LEU A 42 5.85 -0.92 22.21
CA LEU A 42 4.77 -0.62 21.28
C LEU A 42 4.79 -1.61 20.13
N LYS A 43 3.63 -1.90 19.52
CA LYS A 43 3.62 -2.57 18.21
C LYS A 43 3.91 -1.51 17.14
N ALA A 44 4.59 -1.90 16.07
CA ALA A 44 4.88 -1.00 14.94
C ALA A 44 3.61 -0.33 14.38
N ALA A 45 2.48 -1.04 14.36
CA ALA A 45 1.19 -0.52 13.91
C ALA A 45 0.61 0.60 14.78
N ASP A 46 1.00 0.70 16.06
CA ASP A 46 0.52 1.72 17.00
C ASP A 46 1.36 3.02 16.94
N VAL A 47 2.43 3.04 16.14
CA VAL A 47 3.39 4.15 16.07
C VAL A 47 2.85 5.38 15.32
N PRO A 48 2.20 5.28 14.14
CA PRO A 48 1.75 6.47 13.38
C PRO A 48 0.77 7.34 14.19
N ASP A 49 -0.28 6.74 14.75
CA ASP A 49 -1.25 7.38 15.63
C ASP A 49 -0.64 8.10 16.85
N ARG A 50 0.55 7.67 17.30
CA ARG A 50 1.31 8.30 18.40
C ARG A 50 2.26 9.37 17.88
N ALA A 51 2.85 9.16 16.71
CA ALA A 51 3.64 10.15 15.98
C ALA A 51 2.82 11.40 15.71
N ASP A 52 1.63 11.27 15.13
CA ASP A 52 0.79 12.41 14.75
C ASP A 52 0.33 13.22 15.98
N LYS A 53 0.01 12.52 17.08
CA LYS A 53 -0.35 13.15 18.36
C LYS A 53 0.84 13.90 18.96
N LEU A 54 2.05 13.34 18.91
CA LEU A 54 3.26 13.99 19.39
C LEU A 54 3.68 15.15 18.49
N ALA A 55 3.64 15.01 17.17
CA ALA A 55 3.87 16.08 16.21
C ALA A 55 2.92 17.27 16.49
N SER A 56 1.63 16.99 16.68
CA SER A 56 0.62 18.01 17.03
C SER A 56 0.87 18.69 18.39
N GLN A 57 1.46 17.98 19.36
CA GLN A 57 1.77 18.51 20.70
C GLN A 57 3.08 19.31 20.76
N LEU A 58 4.06 18.93 19.94
CA LEU A 58 5.42 19.46 19.93
C LEU A 58 5.60 20.59 18.91
N GLY A 59 4.79 20.63 17.84
CA GLY A 59 4.88 21.62 16.77
C GLY A 59 6.26 21.61 16.12
N ASP A 60 6.85 22.80 15.97
CA ASP A 60 8.16 23.01 15.33
C ASP A 60 9.32 22.26 16.01
N ALA A 61 9.16 21.82 17.27
CA ALA A 61 10.15 21.01 17.97
C ALA A 61 10.20 19.55 17.47
N PHE A 62 9.19 19.08 16.71
CA PHE A 62 9.16 17.73 16.14
C PHE A 62 9.92 17.64 14.82
N ALA A 63 10.90 16.74 14.75
CA ALA A 63 11.75 16.48 13.58
C ALA A 63 11.59 15.04 13.04
N GLY A 64 10.36 14.52 13.11
CA GLY A 64 10.03 13.15 12.71
C GLY A 64 10.16 12.12 13.83
N SER A 65 9.91 10.85 13.50
CA SER A 65 10.02 9.74 14.42
C SER A 65 10.35 8.44 13.69
N TYR A 66 10.82 7.43 14.42
CA TYR A 66 11.06 6.09 13.87
C TYR A 66 10.80 5.00 14.91
N TYR A 67 10.59 3.77 14.44
CA TYR A 67 10.45 2.60 15.30
C TYR A 67 11.78 1.84 15.38
N ASN A 68 12.23 1.58 16.60
CA ASN A 68 13.32 0.67 16.92
C ASN A 68 12.71 -0.72 17.20
N ALA A 69 12.82 -1.63 16.23
CA ALA A 69 12.20 -2.95 16.30
C ALA A 69 12.83 -3.83 17.40
N ASP A 70 14.17 -3.80 17.54
CA ASP A 70 14.91 -4.61 18.53
C ASP A 70 14.48 -4.33 19.97
N LYS A 71 14.16 -3.06 20.26
CA LYS A 71 13.67 -2.61 21.58
C LYS A 71 12.14 -2.48 21.64
N GLN A 72 11.45 -2.69 20.52
CA GLN A 72 10.02 -2.44 20.32
C GLN A 72 9.59 -1.01 20.75
N GLN A 73 10.43 -0.01 20.48
CA GLN A 73 10.26 1.35 21.00
C GLN A 73 10.09 2.37 19.88
N MET A 74 9.20 3.33 20.09
CA MET A 74 9.14 4.54 19.27
C MET A 74 10.22 5.52 19.73
N VAL A 75 10.97 6.07 18.78
CA VAL A 75 11.94 7.16 18.97
C VAL A 75 11.40 8.40 18.28
N VAL A 76 11.45 9.55 18.94
CA VAL A 76 10.97 10.83 18.42
C VAL A 76 12.12 11.82 18.37
N ASN A 77 12.32 12.42 17.20
CA ASN A 77 13.32 13.45 17.01
C ASN A 77 12.80 14.79 17.54
N VAL A 78 13.59 15.40 18.43
CA VAL A 78 13.35 16.72 19.02
C VAL A 78 14.45 17.67 18.58
N VAL A 79 14.08 18.83 18.05
CA VAL A 79 15.05 19.83 17.56
C VAL A 79 15.77 20.48 18.74
N GLY A 80 17.11 20.35 18.78
CA GLY A 80 17.98 20.97 19.77
C GLY A 80 17.73 20.52 21.22
N ASP A 81 17.96 21.44 22.16
CA ASP A 81 17.89 21.22 23.61
C ASP A 81 16.57 21.68 24.25
N ASP A 82 15.42 21.46 23.58
CA ASP A 82 14.12 21.71 24.18
C ASP A 82 13.76 20.64 25.23
N SER A 83 14.08 20.93 26.48
CA SER A 83 13.78 20.06 27.63
C SER A 83 12.28 19.77 27.81
N LYS A 84 11.38 20.70 27.43
CA LYS A 84 9.93 20.48 27.54
C LYS A 84 9.44 19.50 26.49
N ALA A 85 9.94 19.61 25.27
CA ALA A 85 9.67 18.66 24.20
C ALA A 85 10.21 17.26 24.56
N VAL A 86 11.44 17.18 25.08
CA VAL A 86 12.05 15.94 25.58
C VAL A 86 11.20 15.31 26.70
N GLU A 87 10.70 16.09 27.67
CA GLU A 87 9.82 15.62 28.73
C GLU A 87 8.45 15.15 28.21
N ALA A 88 7.85 15.88 27.25
CA ALA A 88 6.59 15.49 26.63
C ALA A 88 6.69 14.16 25.88
N VAL A 89 7.79 13.94 25.13
CA VAL A 89 8.10 12.66 24.47
C VAL A 89 8.23 11.53 25.48
N ARG A 90 9.01 11.73 26.57
CA ARG A 90 9.13 10.74 27.66
C ARG A 90 7.79 10.41 28.30
N LYS A 91 6.96 11.43 28.55
CA LYS A 91 5.61 11.27 29.14
C LYS A 91 4.65 10.49 28.24
N ALA A 92 4.82 10.56 26.92
CA ALA A 92 4.09 9.74 25.96
C ALA A 92 4.63 8.30 25.83
N GLY A 93 5.71 7.96 26.56
CA GLY A 93 6.34 6.65 26.55
C GLY A 93 7.33 6.42 25.40
N ALA A 94 7.62 7.44 24.59
CA ALA A 94 8.57 7.36 23.48
C ALA A 94 9.96 7.84 23.89
N VAL A 95 11.00 7.36 23.19
CA VAL A 95 12.40 7.75 23.44
C VAL A 95 12.68 9.09 22.75
N PRO A 96 13.08 10.15 23.48
CA PRO A 96 13.55 11.38 22.85
C PRO A 96 14.93 11.16 22.24
N HIS A 97 15.10 11.60 21.00
CA HIS A 97 16.37 11.70 20.30
C HIS A 97 16.56 13.16 19.90
N GLN A 98 17.60 13.81 20.40
CA GLN A 98 17.84 15.23 20.13
C GLN A 98 18.64 15.38 18.85
N VAL A 99 18.19 16.26 17.96
CA VAL A 99 18.69 16.36 16.59
C VAL A 99 18.86 17.81 16.14
N GLN A 100 19.61 18.06 15.07
CA GLN A 100 19.96 19.42 14.64
C GLN A 100 19.00 20.01 13.61
N ASN A 101 18.49 19.20 12.68
CA ASN A 101 17.61 19.66 11.60
C ASN A 101 16.14 19.56 12.00
N SER A 102 15.42 20.68 11.87
CA SER A 102 13.96 20.70 11.91
C SER A 102 13.36 20.11 10.64
N THR A 103 12.08 19.72 10.72
CA THR A 103 11.29 19.30 9.55
C THR A 103 11.36 20.33 8.42
N ALA A 104 11.22 21.63 8.74
CA ALA A 104 11.32 22.72 7.76
C ALA A 104 12.71 22.81 7.09
N THR A 105 13.81 22.58 7.82
CA THR A 105 15.16 22.54 7.23
C THR A 105 15.28 21.40 6.22
N LEU A 106 14.79 20.21 6.57
CA LEU A 106 14.82 19.04 5.67
C LEU A 106 13.88 19.21 4.47
N GLU A 107 12.72 19.84 4.64
CA GLU A 107 11.81 20.18 3.53
C GLU A 107 12.43 21.19 2.55
N MET A 108 13.12 22.23 3.05
CA MET A 108 13.85 23.18 2.21
C MET A 108 15.01 22.51 1.46
N ALA A 109 15.73 21.60 2.12
CA ALA A 109 16.80 20.82 1.49
C ALA A 109 16.25 19.88 0.41
N ALA A 110 15.16 19.16 0.68
CA ALA A 110 14.47 18.31 -0.29
C ALA A 110 13.89 19.13 -1.47
N SER A 111 13.44 20.37 -1.23
CA SER A 111 13.01 21.30 -2.27
C SER A 111 14.19 21.77 -3.15
N THR A 112 15.35 22.01 -2.54
CA THR A 112 16.58 22.35 -3.26
C THR A 112 17.07 21.18 -4.14
N LEU A 113 17.03 19.95 -3.62
CA LEU A 113 17.32 18.74 -4.40
C LEU A 113 16.32 18.57 -5.56
N ARG A 114 15.01 18.74 -5.31
CA ARG A 114 13.97 18.67 -6.34
C ARG A 114 14.13 19.69 -7.46
N THR A 115 14.55 20.92 -7.13
CA THR A 115 14.67 22.02 -8.10
C THR A 115 16.00 22.04 -8.85
N ARG A 116 17.09 21.55 -8.24
CA ARG A 116 18.44 21.58 -8.85
C ARG A 116 18.92 20.22 -9.33
N ALA A 117 18.67 19.17 -8.56
CA ALA A 117 19.34 17.87 -8.69
C ALA A 117 18.39 16.70 -9.02
N ALA A 118 17.23 16.97 -9.63
CA ALA A 118 16.35 15.96 -10.22
C ALA A 118 16.96 15.33 -11.49
N ILE A 119 18.06 14.58 -11.31
CA ILE A 119 18.82 13.92 -12.37
C ILE A 119 18.27 12.48 -12.53
N PRO A 120 18.02 11.99 -13.75
CA PRO A 120 17.69 10.58 -13.98
C PRO A 120 18.73 9.66 -13.35
N GLY A 121 18.29 8.71 -12.52
CA GLY A 121 19.15 7.86 -11.70
C GLY A 121 19.43 8.38 -10.29
N THR A 122 18.71 9.39 -9.79
CA THR A 122 18.78 9.87 -8.40
C THR A 122 17.46 9.69 -7.65
N ALA A 123 17.55 9.49 -6.34
CA ALA A 123 16.44 9.44 -5.39
C ALA A 123 16.89 10.05 -4.05
N TRP A 124 15.95 10.50 -3.22
CA TRP A 124 16.27 10.99 -1.87
C TRP A 124 15.10 10.83 -0.90
N SER A 125 15.43 10.58 0.37
CA SER A 125 14.48 10.45 1.48
C SER A 125 15.07 11.01 2.77
N VAL A 126 14.23 11.44 3.70
CA VAL A 126 14.67 11.75 5.07
C VAL A 126 14.92 10.44 5.80
N ASP A 127 16.12 10.24 6.35
CA ASP A 127 16.37 9.21 7.36
C ASP A 127 16.15 9.79 8.76
N PRO A 128 15.06 9.44 9.46
CA PRO A 128 14.81 9.92 10.81
C PRO A 128 15.80 9.37 11.85
N ARG A 129 16.66 8.39 11.53
CA ARG A 129 17.71 7.91 12.45
C ARG A 129 18.93 8.83 12.50
N THR A 130 19.37 9.32 11.35
CA THR A 130 20.47 10.31 11.24
C THR A 130 19.97 11.75 11.35
N ASN A 131 18.68 11.99 11.07
CA ASN A 131 18.08 13.32 10.90
C ASN A 131 18.68 14.09 9.70
N GLU A 132 19.02 13.35 8.64
CA GLU A 132 19.56 13.88 7.38
C GLU A 132 18.70 13.40 6.20
N ILE A 133 18.91 13.98 5.02
CA ILE A 133 18.44 13.39 3.76
C ILE A 133 19.48 12.38 3.25
N GLU A 134 19.12 11.11 3.11
CA GLU A 134 19.91 10.17 2.32
C GLU A 134 19.61 10.42 0.83
N VAL A 135 20.61 10.86 0.07
CA VAL A 135 20.56 11.00 -1.39
C VAL A 135 21.27 9.80 -2.01
N ILE A 136 20.55 9.03 -2.82
CA ILE A 136 21.09 7.85 -3.49
C ILE A 136 21.15 8.12 -5.00
N ALA A 137 22.32 7.89 -5.58
CA ALA A 137 22.52 7.96 -7.02
C ALA A 137 22.95 6.59 -7.56
N ASP A 138 22.36 6.17 -8.67
CA ASP A 138 22.63 4.90 -9.31
C ASP A 138 23.96 4.89 -10.09
N ARG A 139 24.31 3.73 -10.65
CA ARG A 139 25.57 3.56 -11.41
C ARG A 139 25.64 4.38 -12.71
N THR A 140 24.52 4.92 -13.21
CA THR A 140 24.46 5.71 -14.45
C THR A 140 24.78 7.20 -14.21
N VAL A 141 24.55 7.69 -12.98
CA VAL A 141 24.93 9.05 -12.56
C VAL A 141 26.44 9.14 -12.41
N THR A 142 27.12 9.67 -13.44
CA THR A 142 28.58 9.70 -13.55
C THR A 142 29.09 11.04 -14.08
N GLY A 143 30.40 11.28 -13.97
CA GLY A 143 31.06 12.47 -14.51
C GLY A 143 30.47 13.78 -14.00
N SER A 144 30.19 14.72 -14.90
CA SER A 144 29.62 16.04 -14.55
C SER A 144 28.29 15.96 -13.81
N ARG A 145 27.46 14.94 -14.05
CA ARG A 145 26.20 14.73 -13.30
C ARG A 145 26.44 14.32 -11.85
N TRP A 146 27.46 13.48 -11.61
CA TRP A 146 27.87 13.14 -10.24
C TRP A 146 28.42 14.36 -9.51
N ASN A 147 29.40 15.05 -10.09
CA ASN A 147 30.05 16.20 -9.45
C ASN A 147 29.05 17.34 -9.14
N PHE A 148 28.04 17.53 -9.99
CA PHE A 148 26.98 18.51 -9.76
C PHE A 148 26.00 18.08 -8.67
N LEU A 149 25.67 16.78 -8.57
CA LEU A 149 24.85 16.25 -7.48
C LEU A 149 25.58 16.36 -6.14
N GLU A 150 26.84 15.93 -6.09
CA GLU A 150 27.75 16.03 -4.95
C GLU A 150 27.88 17.47 -4.47
N SER A 151 28.20 18.40 -5.38
CA SER A 151 28.22 19.84 -5.06
C SER A 151 26.86 20.38 -4.63
N THR A 152 25.74 19.85 -5.15
CA THR A 152 24.41 20.27 -4.67
C THR A 152 24.18 19.82 -3.22
N VAL A 153 24.56 18.59 -2.88
CA VAL A 153 24.47 18.03 -1.51
C VAL A 153 25.36 18.82 -0.54
N ASP A 154 26.63 19.07 -0.89
CA ASP A 154 27.55 19.86 -0.05
C ASP A 154 27.01 21.26 0.25
N ASN A 155 26.37 21.90 -0.74
CA ASN A 155 25.76 23.22 -0.61
C ASN A 155 24.48 23.26 0.25
N LEU A 156 23.91 22.11 0.65
CA LEU A 156 22.80 22.07 1.62
C LEU A 156 23.28 22.34 3.05
N GLY A 157 24.57 22.10 3.33
CA GLY A 157 25.19 22.28 4.64
C GLY A 157 25.62 20.95 5.28
N SER A 158 26.65 21.04 6.12
CA SER A 158 27.17 19.89 6.88
C SER A 158 26.08 19.29 7.77
N GLY A 159 25.87 17.98 7.67
CA GLY A 159 24.88 17.27 8.50
C GLY A 159 23.43 17.51 8.08
N VAL A 160 23.16 17.97 6.85
CA VAL A 160 21.79 18.13 6.30
C VAL A 160 21.43 16.99 5.34
N ALA A 161 22.40 16.53 4.55
CA ALA A 161 22.22 15.46 3.58
C ALA A 161 23.53 14.69 3.35
N THR A 162 23.41 13.42 2.99
CA THR A 162 24.52 12.54 2.59
C THR A 162 24.31 12.00 1.19
N LEU A 163 25.40 11.80 0.43
CA LEU A 163 25.36 11.21 -0.91
C LEU A 163 25.95 9.80 -0.91
N LYS A 164 25.19 8.85 -1.47
CA LYS A 164 25.55 7.44 -1.58
C LYS A 164 25.42 6.96 -3.02
N LYS A 165 26.33 6.08 -3.45
CA LYS A 165 26.23 5.43 -4.76
C LYS A 165 25.65 4.02 -4.63
N SER A 166 24.60 3.74 -5.39
CA SER A 166 24.06 2.39 -5.57
C SER A 166 24.87 1.60 -6.61
N THR A 167 24.94 0.29 -6.44
CA THR A 167 25.59 -0.64 -7.36
C THR A 167 24.75 -0.96 -8.59
N GLY A 168 23.42 -0.75 -8.52
CA GLY A 168 22.46 -0.98 -9.60
C GLY A 168 22.20 0.25 -10.49
N THR A 169 21.30 0.08 -11.45
CA THR A 169 20.60 1.17 -12.15
C THR A 169 19.19 1.23 -11.57
N PHE A 170 18.65 2.42 -11.29
CA PHE A 170 17.24 2.57 -10.96
C PHE A 170 16.41 2.25 -12.21
N LYS A 171 15.46 1.33 -12.05
CA LYS A 171 14.52 0.92 -13.09
C LYS A 171 13.12 1.05 -12.50
N THR A 172 12.15 1.34 -13.37
CA THR A 172 10.76 0.95 -13.14
C THR A 172 10.70 -0.57 -13.06
N PHE A 173 9.98 -1.08 -12.06
CA PHE A 173 9.33 -2.38 -12.17
C PHE A 173 7.89 -2.13 -12.62
N ALA A 174 7.21 -3.13 -13.15
CA ALA A 174 5.82 -3.03 -13.55
C ALA A 174 4.98 -3.74 -12.48
N SER A 175 4.50 -2.97 -11.51
CA SER A 175 3.63 -3.42 -10.40
C SER A 175 2.23 -2.81 -10.55
N GLY A 176 1.26 -3.30 -9.77
CA GLY A 176 -0.10 -2.78 -9.83
C GLY A 176 -0.12 -1.27 -9.55
N GLY A 177 -0.75 -0.50 -10.43
CA GLY A 177 -0.79 0.96 -10.39
C GLY A 177 0.12 1.68 -11.39
N ASP A 178 1.16 1.02 -11.89
CA ASP A 178 2.20 1.66 -12.69
C ASP A 178 1.75 2.07 -14.09
N ALA A 179 2.43 3.05 -14.67
CA ALA A 179 2.15 3.54 -16.02
C ALA A 179 2.58 2.51 -17.07
N ILE A 180 1.64 2.12 -17.94
CA ILE A 180 1.93 1.40 -19.17
C ILE A 180 1.64 2.30 -20.37
N PHE A 181 2.50 2.23 -21.38
CA PHE A 181 2.47 3.08 -22.56
C PHE A 181 2.44 2.27 -23.84
N SER A 182 1.75 2.78 -24.86
CA SER A 182 1.84 2.26 -26.22
C SER A 182 1.89 3.38 -27.25
N GLN A 183 2.48 3.11 -28.40
CA GLN A 183 2.53 4.02 -29.54
C GLN A 183 1.53 3.53 -30.59
N VAL A 184 0.52 4.35 -30.90
CA VAL A 184 -0.54 4.04 -31.87
C VAL A 184 -0.57 5.07 -32.99
N ASN A 185 -1.29 4.76 -34.07
CA ASN A 185 -1.50 5.71 -35.16
C ASN A 185 -2.29 6.94 -34.68
N GLY A 186 -1.59 8.03 -34.35
CA GLY A 186 -2.18 9.28 -33.84
C GLY A 186 -1.55 9.79 -32.55
N GLY A 187 -0.73 9.00 -31.85
CA GLY A 187 -0.03 9.44 -30.63
C GLY A 187 0.33 8.29 -29.68
N GLY A 188 0.66 8.64 -28.45
CA GLY A 188 0.87 7.67 -27.37
C GLY A 188 -0.40 7.45 -26.55
N VAL A 189 -0.72 6.20 -26.24
CA VAL A 189 -1.73 5.82 -25.24
C VAL A 189 -1.03 5.59 -23.91
N ARG A 190 -1.68 6.02 -22.82
CA ARG A 190 -1.28 5.72 -21.44
C ARG A 190 -2.44 5.01 -20.75
N CYS A 191 -2.14 3.88 -20.13
CA CYS A 191 -3.01 3.22 -19.17
C CYS A 191 -2.20 2.90 -17.90
N SER A 192 -2.81 2.20 -16.96
CA SER A 192 -2.17 1.69 -15.76
C SER A 192 -2.21 0.17 -15.71
N LEU A 193 -1.17 -0.44 -15.15
CA LEU A 193 -1.15 -1.87 -14.83
C LEU A 193 -2.12 -2.11 -13.66
N GLY A 194 -2.92 -3.17 -13.74
CA GLY A 194 -3.86 -3.55 -12.69
C GLY A 194 -3.25 -4.48 -11.67
N PHE A 195 -2.97 -5.73 -12.06
CA PHE A 195 -2.35 -6.73 -11.19
C PHE A 195 -1.44 -7.64 -12.01
N ASN A 196 -0.23 -7.92 -11.53
CA ASN A 196 0.57 -9.02 -12.05
C ASN A 196 -0.11 -10.36 -11.75
N VAL A 197 -0.10 -11.26 -12.72
CA VAL A 197 -0.73 -12.57 -12.69
C VAL A 197 0.15 -13.59 -13.41
N THR A 198 -0.07 -14.86 -13.16
CA THR A 198 0.42 -15.95 -14.00
C THR A 198 -0.67 -16.30 -15.01
N ALA A 199 -0.35 -16.30 -16.30
CA ALA A 199 -1.24 -16.74 -17.36
C ALA A 199 -1.47 -18.27 -17.30
N SER A 200 -2.50 -18.77 -18.00
CA SER A 200 -2.89 -20.19 -17.92
C SER A 200 -1.85 -21.17 -18.48
N ASP A 201 -0.87 -20.69 -19.25
CA ASP A 201 0.29 -21.43 -19.75
C ASP A 201 1.53 -21.38 -18.81
N GLY A 202 1.44 -20.63 -17.70
CA GLY A 202 2.54 -20.38 -16.77
C GLY A 202 3.35 -19.12 -17.06
N SER A 203 3.06 -18.37 -18.13
CA SER A 203 3.81 -17.16 -18.49
C SER A 203 3.53 -16.02 -17.50
N PRO A 204 4.53 -15.17 -17.18
CA PRO A 204 4.29 -13.94 -16.41
C PRO A 204 3.44 -12.98 -17.24
N ALA A 205 2.41 -12.41 -16.63
CA ALA A 205 1.47 -11.51 -17.29
C ALA A 205 0.92 -10.46 -16.33
N PHE A 206 0.09 -9.56 -16.83
CA PHE A 206 -0.69 -8.62 -16.01
C PHE A 206 -2.10 -8.43 -16.55
N LEU A 207 -3.01 -8.06 -15.65
CA LEU A 207 -4.33 -7.56 -15.98
C LEU A 207 -4.31 -6.04 -16.12
N THR A 208 -5.02 -5.52 -17.11
CA THR A 208 -5.34 -4.08 -17.28
C THR A 208 -6.75 -3.95 -17.87
N ALA A 209 -7.20 -2.74 -18.22
CA ALA A 209 -8.52 -2.55 -18.82
C ALA A 209 -8.59 -3.09 -20.26
N GLY A 210 -9.78 -3.52 -20.65
CA GLY A 210 -10.06 -4.09 -21.96
C GLY A 210 -9.92 -3.05 -23.06
N HIS A 211 -10.46 -1.85 -22.87
CA HIS A 211 -10.34 -0.75 -23.84
C HIS A 211 -8.87 -0.40 -24.14
N CYS A 212 -7.98 -0.47 -23.15
CA CYS A 212 -6.54 -0.38 -23.37
C CYS A 212 -6.05 -1.53 -24.28
N GLY A 213 -6.38 -2.78 -23.95
CA GLY A 213 -6.02 -3.95 -24.75
C GLY A 213 -6.55 -3.96 -26.19
N VAL A 214 -7.71 -3.35 -26.48
CA VAL A 214 -8.20 -3.19 -27.86
C VAL A 214 -7.53 -2.02 -28.60
N ALA A 215 -7.19 -0.94 -27.88
CA ALA A 215 -6.55 0.24 -28.46
C ALA A 215 -5.10 -0.03 -28.90
N ALA A 216 -4.39 -0.93 -28.21
CA ALA A 216 -2.98 -1.21 -28.47
C ALA A 216 -2.60 -2.68 -28.23
N ARG A 217 -1.87 -3.28 -29.18
CA ARG A 217 -1.39 -4.68 -29.11
C ARG A 217 -0.17 -4.89 -28.21
N GLN A 218 0.67 -3.87 -28.03
CA GLN A 218 1.97 -3.99 -27.40
C GLN A 218 2.19 -2.83 -26.42
N TRP A 219 2.78 -3.13 -25.27
CA TRP A 219 2.89 -2.21 -24.14
C TRP A 219 4.33 -2.13 -23.61
N SER A 220 4.72 -0.93 -23.20
CA SER A 220 6.01 -0.60 -22.58
C SER A 220 5.78 -0.06 -21.17
N ASP A 221 6.74 -0.27 -20.26
CA ASP A 221 6.78 0.34 -18.93
C ASP A 221 7.16 1.84 -18.96
N SER A 222 7.55 2.34 -20.13
CA SER A 222 8.12 3.68 -20.28
C SER A 222 7.68 4.33 -21.59
N GLN A 223 7.38 5.64 -21.54
CA GLN A 223 6.74 6.37 -22.65
C GLN A 223 7.53 6.33 -23.99
N ALA A 224 8.86 6.22 -23.91
CA ALA A 224 9.77 6.12 -25.05
C ALA A 224 10.52 4.77 -25.08
N GLY A 225 10.07 3.78 -24.31
CA GLY A 225 10.65 2.44 -24.26
C GLY A 225 10.23 1.58 -25.45
N SER A 226 10.97 0.49 -25.66
CA SER A 226 10.48 -0.62 -26.48
C SER A 226 9.35 -1.35 -25.74
N PRO A 227 8.44 -2.03 -26.45
CA PRO A 227 7.49 -2.94 -25.81
C PRO A 227 8.21 -4.02 -25.00
N ILE A 228 7.56 -4.40 -23.90
CA ILE A 228 7.97 -5.48 -22.98
C ILE A 228 6.86 -6.53 -22.80
N ALA A 229 5.66 -6.27 -23.32
CA ALA A 229 4.49 -7.11 -23.16
C ALA A 229 3.53 -6.98 -24.33
N THR A 230 2.83 -8.06 -24.65
CA THR A 230 1.89 -8.19 -25.76
C THR A 230 0.51 -8.64 -25.26
N VAL A 231 -0.55 -8.05 -25.81
CA VAL A 231 -1.94 -8.41 -25.46
C VAL A 231 -2.24 -9.84 -25.95
N ASP A 232 -2.57 -10.72 -25.02
CA ASP A 232 -3.06 -12.08 -25.30
C ASP A 232 -4.58 -12.07 -25.50
N GLN A 233 -5.30 -11.50 -24.52
CA GLN A 233 -6.77 -11.45 -24.51
C GLN A 233 -7.25 -10.04 -24.14
N ALA A 234 -8.32 -9.58 -24.78
CA ALA A 234 -9.01 -8.35 -24.42
C ALA A 234 -10.53 -8.50 -24.60
N THR A 235 -11.31 -8.02 -23.64
CA THR A 235 -12.76 -7.93 -23.69
C THR A 235 -13.17 -6.48 -23.46
N PHE A 236 -13.58 -5.80 -24.53
CA PHE A 236 -14.26 -4.51 -24.51
C PHE A 236 -14.91 -4.24 -25.88
N PRO A 237 -16.13 -3.65 -25.95
CA PRO A 237 -17.09 -3.48 -24.87
C PRO A 237 -17.84 -4.79 -24.56
N GLY A 238 -18.95 -4.71 -23.81
CA GLY A 238 -19.90 -5.81 -23.62
C GLY A 238 -19.91 -6.39 -22.20
N ARG A 239 -19.50 -7.65 -22.06
CA ARG A 239 -19.56 -8.39 -20.78
C ARG A 239 -18.37 -8.13 -19.84
N GLY A 240 -17.59 -7.10 -20.12
CA GLY A 240 -16.52 -6.63 -19.26
C GLY A 240 -15.62 -5.60 -19.94
N ASP A 241 -14.63 -5.13 -19.17
CA ASP A 241 -13.57 -4.22 -19.60
C ASP A 241 -12.24 -4.67 -18.96
N PHE A 242 -11.68 -5.78 -19.46
CA PHE A 242 -10.38 -6.32 -19.02
C PHE A 242 -9.53 -6.81 -20.18
N SER A 243 -8.22 -6.83 -19.98
CA SER A 243 -7.23 -7.45 -20.86
C SER A 243 -6.19 -8.20 -20.05
N LEU A 244 -5.78 -9.37 -20.55
CA LEU A 244 -4.56 -10.08 -20.14
C LEU A 244 -3.45 -9.71 -21.12
N VAL A 245 -2.34 -9.22 -20.58
CA VAL A 245 -1.15 -8.82 -21.33
C VAL A 245 0.04 -9.63 -20.81
N THR A 246 0.63 -10.43 -21.67
CA THR A 246 1.74 -11.33 -21.30
C THR A 246 3.07 -10.63 -21.51
N TYR A 247 4.00 -10.74 -20.57
CA TYR A 247 5.34 -10.18 -20.75
C TYR A 247 6.10 -10.96 -21.84
N ASP A 248 6.77 -10.25 -22.74
CA ASP A 248 7.47 -10.84 -23.90
C ASP A 248 8.73 -11.64 -23.46
N ASP A 249 9.31 -11.31 -22.30
CA ASP A 249 10.37 -12.10 -21.67
C ASP A 249 9.77 -13.05 -20.60
N PRO A 250 9.80 -14.39 -20.79
CA PRO A 250 9.26 -15.34 -19.83
C PRO A 250 10.06 -15.41 -18.52
N ALA A 251 11.24 -14.80 -18.44
CA ALA A 251 12.01 -14.65 -17.20
C ALA A 251 11.62 -13.38 -16.39
N THR A 252 10.62 -12.62 -16.83
CA THR A 252 10.15 -11.41 -16.13
C THR A 252 9.68 -11.74 -14.72
N GLN A 253 10.28 -11.07 -13.73
CA GLN A 253 9.82 -11.11 -12.35
C GLN A 253 8.66 -10.13 -12.19
N ALA A 254 7.44 -10.67 -12.12
CA ALA A 254 6.19 -9.95 -12.00
C ALA A 254 5.58 -10.23 -10.60
N PRO A 255 6.03 -9.55 -9.53
CA PRO A 255 5.53 -9.80 -8.17
C PRO A 255 4.04 -9.42 -8.06
N SER A 256 3.27 -10.21 -7.31
CA SER A 256 1.85 -9.97 -7.05
C SER A 256 1.70 -8.89 -5.98
N GLU A 257 1.84 -7.64 -6.38
CA GLU A 257 1.83 -6.46 -5.52
C GLU A 257 1.33 -5.19 -6.25
N VAL A 258 0.95 -4.19 -5.47
CA VAL A 258 0.61 -2.83 -5.92
C VAL A 258 1.65 -1.86 -5.35
N ASP A 259 2.24 -1.01 -6.18
CA ASP A 259 3.00 0.14 -5.70
C ASP A 259 2.02 1.26 -5.35
N ALA A 260 1.75 1.46 -4.06
CA ALA A 260 0.84 2.48 -3.56
C ALA A 260 1.49 3.89 -3.51
N GLY A 261 2.68 4.05 -4.07
CA GLY A 261 3.46 5.28 -4.09
C GLY A 261 4.27 5.49 -2.80
N ASN A 262 5.17 6.47 -2.82
CA ASN A 262 6.02 6.84 -1.68
C ASN A 262 6.86 5.67 -1.09
N GLY A 263 7.15 4.65 -1.90
CA GLY A 263 7.83 3.43 -1.47
C GLY A 263 6.97 2.46 -0.66
N GLN A 264 5.65 2.62 -0.67
CA GLN A 264 4.71 1.70 -0.04
C GLN A 264 4.28 0.62 -1.02
N ILE A 265 4.65 -0.62 -0.75
CA ILE A 265 4.19 -1.78 -1.51
C ILE A 265 3.07 -2.49 -0.73
N VAL A 266 1.98 -2.83 -1.42
CA VAL A 266 0.87 -3.63 -0.88
C VAL A 266 0.89 -5.01 -1.55
N PRO A 267 1.29 -6.08 -0.84
CA PRO A 267 1.20 -7.45 -1.36
C PRO A 267 -0.24 -7.80 -1.70
N ILE A 268 -0.45 -8.46 -2.84
CA ILE A 268 -1.75 -8.94 -3.31
C ILE A 268 -1.73 -10.47 -3.29
N ASP A 269 -2.47 -11.04 -2.35
CA ASP A 269 -2.46 -12.49 -2.07
C ASP A 269 -3.71 -13.23 -2.56
N ARG A 270 -4.78 -12.51 -2.92
CA ARG A 270 -6.07 -13.09 -3.31
C ARG A 270 -6.91 -12.16 -4.17
N ALA A 271 -7.81 -12.75 -4.94
CA ALA A 271 -8.93 -12.02 -5.52
C ALA A 271 -10.05 -11.88 -4.47
N ALA A 272 -10.74 -10.75 -4.47
CA ALA A 272 -11.79 -10.44 -3.52
C ALA A 272 -13.04 -9.90 -4.25
N GLU A 273 -14.21 -10.39 -3.87
CA GLU A 273 -15.48 -9.83 -4.33
C GLU A 273 -15.75 -8.47 -3.64
N ALA A 274 -16.25 -7.51 -4.40
CA ALA A 274 -16.61 -6.19 -3.89
C ALA A 274 -17.92 -6.24 -3.10
N VAL A 275 -17.98 -5.54 -1.97
CA VAL A 275 -19.18 -5.43 -1.12
C VAL A 275 -19.58 -3.96 -0.98
N VAL A 276 -20.87 -3.63 -1.18
CA VAL A 276 -21.36 -2.24 -1.01
C VAL A 276 -21.10 -1.76 0.42
N GLY A 277 -20.51 -0.56 0.57
CA GLY A 277 -20.05 0.01 1.84
C GLY A 277 -18.62 -0.37 2.24
N GLN A 278 -17.95 -1.26 1.49
CA GLN A 278 -16.55 -1.60 1.70
C GLN A 278 -15.63 -0.43 1.33
N GLN A 279 -14.67 -0.13 2.20
CA GLN A 279 -13.55 0.76 1.92
C GLN A 279 -12.59 0.08 0.93
N VAL A 280 -12.22 0.80 -0.13
CA VAL A 280 -11.33 0.35 -1.20
C VAL A 280 -10.33 1.44 -1.54
N PHE A 281 -9.20 1.02 -2.10
CA PHE A 281 -8.11 1.89 -2.54
C PHE A 281 -7.91 1.67 -4.03
N ARG A 282 -7.78 2.76 -4.80
CA ARG A 282 -7.40 2.74 -6.21
C ARG A 282 -5.98 3.26 -6.34
N MET A 283 -5.13 2.52 -7.03
CA MET A 283 -3.87 3.03 -7.57
C MET A 283 -3.96 3.15 -9.08
N GLY A 284 -3.31 4.16 -9.65
CA GLY A 284 -3.29 4.42 -11.08
C GLY A 284 -2.32 5.55 -11.39
N SER A 285 -1.80 5.52 -12.60
CA SER A 285 -0.60 6.26 -12.94
C SER A 285 -0.79 7.77 -13.10
N THR A 286 -2.01 8.26 -13.32
CA THR A 286 -2.29 9.70 -13.46
C THR A 286 -2.50 10.37 -12.11
N THR A 287 -3.36 9.82 -11.27
CA THR A 287 -3.74 10.46 -9.99
C THR A 287 -3.07 9.84 -8.76
N GLY A 288 -2.35 8.73 -8.92
CA GLY A 288 -1.70 8.03 -7.82
C GLY A 288 -2.71 7.26 -6.97
N LEU A 289 -2.48 7.22 -5.66
CA LEU A 289 -3.31 6.50 -4.69
C LEU A 289 -4.48 7.38 -4.22
N HIS A 290 -5.71 6.90 -4.43
CA HIS A 290 -6.91 7.48 -3.83
C HIS A 290 -7.79 6.40 -3.19
N ASP A 291 -8.60 6.77 -2.20
CA ASP A 291 -9.45 5.86 -1.47
C ASP A 291 -10.94 6.27 -1.54
N GLY A 292 -11.81 5.39 -1.06
CA GLY A 292 -13.24 5.60 -1.02
C GLY A 292 -14.01 4.31 -0.81
N THR A 293 -15.27 4.29 -1.22
CA THR A 293 -16.21 3.20 -0.90
C THR A 293 -16.93 2.65 -2.12
N VAL A 294 -17.21 1.34 -2.11
CA VAL A 294 -18.11 0.71 -3.07
C VAL A 294 -19.54 1.19 -2.82
N THR A 295 -20.16 1.81 -3.83
CA THR A 295 -21.51 2.39 -3.78
C THR A 295 -22.54 1.60 -4.59
N GLY A 296 -22.11 0.59 -5.35
CA GLY A 296 -22.97 -0.31 -6.11
C GLY A 296 -22.22 -1.46 -6.79
N LEU A 297 -22.96 -2.46 -7.26
CA LEU A 297 -22.46 -3.65 -7.95
C LEU A 297 -23.33 -3.94 -9.18
N ASN A 298 -22.83 -4.71 -10.14
CA ASN A 298 -23.51 -5.03 -11.40
C ASN A 298 -23.99 -3.79 -12.18
N ALA A 299 -23.24 -2.69 -12.10
CA ALA A 299 -23.49 -1.50 -12.89
C ALA A 299 -23.36 -1.80 -14.39
N THR A 300 -24.16 -1.09 -15.20
CA THR A 300 -24.04 -1.05 -16.65
C THR A 300 -23.76 0.38 -17.06
N VAL A 301 -22.68 0.60 -17.79
CA VAL A 301 -22.22 1.92 -18.23
C VAL A 301 -22.24 1.95 -19.76
N ASN A 302 -22.68 3.08 -20.31
CA ASN A 302 -22.77 3.32 -21.74
C ASN A 302 -21.76 4.41 -22.10
N PHE A 303 -20.55 4.02 -22.46
CA PHE A 303 -19.50 4.97 -22.86
C PHE A 303 -19.76 5.50 -24.27
N GLN A 304 -19.32 6.72 -24.55
CA GLN A 304 -19.21 7.18 -25.94
C GLN A 304 -18.15 6.31 -26.64
N SER A 305 -18.46 5.76 -27.80
CA SER A 305 -17.47 4.92 -28.50
C SER A 305 -16.38 5.77 -29.15
N ASP A 306 -15.13 5.40 -28.90
CA ASP A 306 -13.95 5.97 -29.56
C ASP A 306 -13.77 5.45 -30.99
N THR A 307 -14.36 4.29 -31.31
CA THR A 307 -14.26 3.67 -32.65
C THR A 307 -15.39 4.10 -33.59
N SER A 308 -16.46 4.69 -33.04
CA SER A 308 -17.64 5.13 -33.79
C SER A 308 -18.16 6.48 -33.27
N PRO A 309 -18.04 7.58 -34.04
CA PRO A 309 -18.47 8.93 -33.62
C PRO A 309 -19.97 9.08 -33.29
N SER A 310 -20.77 8.04 -33.47
CA SER A 310 -22.19 7.99 -33.08
C SER A 310 -22.56 6.66 -32.42
N GLY A 311 -21.56 5.86 -32.03
CA GLY A 311 -21.71 4.58 -31.37
C GLY A 311 -21.63 4.70 -29.84
N VAL A 312 -22.03 3.63 -29.18
CA VAL A 312 -22.03 3.49 -27.71
C VAL A 312 -21.35 2.18 -27.35
N ASP A 313 -20.35 2.27 -26.46
CA ASP A 313 -19.62 1.14 -25.93
C ASP A 313 -20.21 0.77 -24.56
N THR A 314 -21.19 -0.13 -24.56
CA THR A 314 -21.89 -0.59 -23.35
C THR A 314 -21.07 -1.66 -22.62
N VAL A 315 -20.73 -1.43 -21.36
CA VAL A 315 -20.07 -2.40 -20.48
C VAL A 315 -20.98 -2.76 -19.31
N THR A 316 -21.09 -4.05 -18.99
CA THR A 316 -21.98 -4.62 -17.97
C THR A 316 -21.20 -5.33 -16.86
N GLY A 317 -21.76 -5.39 -15.65
CA GLY A 317 -21.18 -6.16 -14.53
C GLY A 317 -20.17 -5.39 -13.69
N LEU A 318 -20.13 -4.06 -13.78
CA LEU A 318 -19.11 -3.25 -13.12
C LEU A 318 -19.42 -2.98 -11.64
N ILE A 319 -18.36 -2.81 -10.84
CA ILE A 319 -18.39 -2.25 -9.49
C ILE A 319 -18.48 -0.73 -9.62
N ARG A 320 -19.32 -0.09 -8.80
CA ARG A 320 -19.46 1.37 -8.72
C ARG A 320 -18.83 1.86 -7.42
N THR A 321 -17.99 2.89 -7.46
CA THR A 321 -17.42 3.53 -6.26
C THR A 321 -17.51 5.06 -6.35
N ASN A 322 -17.23 5.74 -5.22
CA ASN A 322 -16.99 7.18 -5.17
C ASN A 322 -15.49 7.54 -5.13
N VAL A 323 -14.60 6.61 -5.45
CA VAL A 323 -13.16 6.88 -5.62
C VAL A 323 -12.96 7.69 -6.90
N CYS A 324 -12.16 8.75 -6.88
CA CYS A 324 -11.87 9.53 -8.09
C CYS A 324 -10.84 8.81 -8.99
N ALA A 325 -10.91 9.12 -10.30
CA ALA A 325 -9.97 8.68 -11.32
C ALA A 325 -10.00 9.67 -12.49
N GLU A 326 -8.89 9.77 -13.22
CA GLU A 326 -8.73 10.65 -14.39
C GLU A 326 -8.11 9.89 -15.59
N PRO A 327 -8.11 10.45 -16.81
CA PRO A 327 -7.54 9.77 -17.99
C PRO A 327 -6.11 9.26 -17.76
N GLY A 328 -5.89 7.98 -18.05
CA GLY A 328 -4.64 7.26 -17.79
C GLY A 328 -4.64 6.39 -16.52
N ASP A 329 -5.57 6.60 -15.58
CA ASP A 329 -5.79 5.67 -14.45
C ASP A 329 -6.50 4.36 -14.90
N SER A 330 -7.07 4.34 -16.11
CA SER A 330 -7.64 3.15 -16.76
C SER A 330 -6.74 1.91 -16.61
N GLY A 331 -7.33 0.80 -16.21
CA GLY A 331 -6.65 -0.46 -15.92
C GLY A 331 -6.05 -0.55 -14.52
N GLY A 332 -5.87 0.57 -13.82
CA GLY A 332 -5.25 0.64 -12.49
C GLY A 332 -6.02 -0.12 -11.42
N SER A 333 -5.27 -0.65 -10.45
CA SER A 333 -5.72 -1.54 -9.37
C SER A 333 -6.79 -0.89 -8.48
N LEU A 334 -7.90 -1.60 -8.22
CA LEU A 334 -8.78 -1.38 -7.07
C LEU A 334 -8.58 -2.54 -6.09
N PHE A 335 -8.19 -2.25 -4.86
CA PHE A 335 -7.74 -3.25 -3.88
C PHE A 335 -8.15 -2.88 -2.44
N THR A 336 -8.00 -3.84 -1.52
CA THR A 336 -8.18 -3.63 -0.08
C THR A 336 -6.83 -3.49 0.63
N LYS A 337 -6.81 -2.76 1.76
CA LYS A 337 -5.59 -2.52 2.57
C LYS A 337 -4.90 -3.81 3.04
N ASP A 338 -5.65 -4.90 3.12
CA ASP A 338 -5.22 -6.22 3.55
C ASP A 338 -4.96 -7.20 2.38
N GLY A 339 -4.74 -6.70 1.16
CA GLY A 339 -4.17 -7.48 0.05
C GLY A 339 -5.16 -8.15 -0.92
N GLY A 340 -6.45 -7.81 -0.85
CA GLY A 340 -7.45 -8.31 -1.80
C GLY A 340 -7.50 -7.50 -3.09
N ALA A 341 -7.30 -8.14 -4.25
CA ALA A 341 -7.55 -7.56 -5.57
C ALA A 341 -9.05 -7.56 -5.89
N VAL A 342 -9.64 -6.37 -6.05
CA VAL A 342 -11.10 -6.18 -6.17
C VAL A 342 -11.51 -5.88 -7.62
N GLY A 343 -10.85 -4.91 -8.27
CA GLY A 343 -11.26 -4.45 -9.59
C GLY A 343 -10.15 -3.78 -10.41
N LEU A 344 -10.43 -3.55 -11.70
CA LEU A 344 -9.60 -2.82 -12.65
C LEU A 344 -10.35 -1.55 -13.07
N THR A 345 -9.70 -0.39 -13.07
CA THR A 345 -10.35 0.89 -13.42
C THR A 345 -10.86 0.87 -14.86
N SER A 346 -12.18 0.98 -15.07
CA SER A 346 -12.79 0.97 -16.41
C SER A 346 -13.03 2.38 -16.93
N GLY A 347 -13.69 3.22 -16.15
CA GLY A 347 -14.00 4.60 -16.52
C GLY A 347 -14.91 5.26 -15.50
N GLY A 348 -15.19 6.55 -15.67
CA GLY A 348 -15.94 7.31 -14.67
C GLY A 348 -16.31 8.72 -15.10
N SER A 349 -16.73 9.53 -14.13
CA SER A 349 -17.05 10.95 -14.32
C SER A 349 -16.65 11.75 -13.08
N GLY A 350 -16.31 13.03 -13.27
CA GLY A 350 -15.75 13.89 -12.23
C GLY A 350 -14.24 14.10 -12.41
N ASP A 351 -13.56 14.48 -11.34
CA ASP A 351 -12.10 14.61 -11.26
C ASP A 351 -11.63 14.44 -9.79
N CYS A 352 -10.32 14.36 -9.55
CA CYS A 352 -9.78 14.24 -8.19
C CYS A 352 -9.72 15.57 -7.41
N THR A 353 -10.24 16.67 -7.96
CA THR A 353 -10.38 17.97 -7.27
C THR A 353 -11.78 18.15 -6.67
N ARG A 354 -12.82 17.64 -7.35
CA ARG A 354 -14.25 17.81 -7.02
C ARG A 354 -14.93 16.50 -6.61
N GLY A 355 -14.22 15.38 -6.72
CA GLY A 355 -14.78 14.04 -6.56
C GLY A 355 -15.49 13.56 -7.83
N GLY A 356 -15.94 12.32 -7.80
CA GLY A 356 -16.51 11.66 -8.96
C GLY A 356 -17.15 10.32 -8.65
N GLU A 357 -17.54 9.65 -9.72
CA GLU A 357 -18.07 8.30 -9.74
C GLU A 357 -17.25 7.48 -10.72
N THR A 358 -16.63 6.40 -10.23
CA THR A 358 -15.74 5.54 -11.03
C THR A 358 -16.25 4.11 -11.01
N PHE A 359 -16.13 3.44 -12.15
CA PHE A 359 -16.54 2.08 -12.38
C PHE A 359 -15.34 1.18 -12.61
N PHE A 360 -15.42 -0.05 -12.08
CA PHE A 360 -14.33 -1.00 -12.08
C PHE A 360 -14.81 -2.37 -12.54
N GLN A 361 -14.02 -3.01 -13.38
CA GLN A 361 -14.22 -4.39 -13.81
C GLN A 361 -13.79 -5.34 -12.67
N PRO A 362 -14.65 -6.23 -12.13
CA PRO A 362 -14.24 -7.21 -11.12
C PRO A 362 -13.05 -8.06 -11.56
N VAL A 363 -12.04 -8.19 -10.68
CA VAL A 363 -10.85 -9.02 -10.93
C VAL A 363 -11.21 -10.50 -10.99
N THR A 364 -12.13 -10.97 -10.14
CA THR A 364 -12.60 -12.37 -10.14
C THR A 364 -13.17 -12.79 -11.50
N THR A 365 -13.95 -11.91 -12.13
CA THR A 365 -14.47 -12.11 -13.50
C THR A 365 -13.35 -12.14 -14.54
N ALA A 366 -12.36 -11.26 -14.45
CA ALA A 366 -11.23 -11.21 -15.40
C ALA A 366 -10.33 -12.46 -15.29
N LEU A 367 -10.01 -12.90 -14.07
CA LEU A 367 -9.26 -14.14 -13.81
C LEU A 367 -10.04 -15.37 -14.33
N GLN A 368 -11.34 -15.46 -14.05
CA GLN A 368 -12.18 -16.57 -14.53
C GLN A 368 -12.26 -16.63 -16.06
N ALA A 369 -12.35 -15.47 -16.73
CA ALA A 369 -12.46 -15.41 -18.19
C ALA A 369 -11.14 -15.74 -18.90
N THR A 370 -10.00 -15.36 -18.33
CA THR A 370 -8.66 -15.52 -18.93
C THR A 370 -7.96 -16.81 -18.52
N GLY A 371 -8.38 -17.44 -17.42
CA GLY A 371 -7.70 -18.58 -16.80
C GLY A 371 -6.43 -18.21 -16.04
N ALA A 372 -6.15 -16.90 -15.87
CA ALA A 372 -4.99 -16.42 -15.12
C ALA A 372 -5.21 -16.54 -13.60
N THR A 373 -4.12 -16.59 -12.85
CA THR A 373 -4.11 -16.65 -11.37
C THR A 373 -3.23 -15.54 -10.80
N LEU A 374 -3.63 -14.96 -9.66
CA LEU A 374 -2.72 -14.11 -8.88
C LEU A 374 -1.56 -14.95 -8.36
N GLY A 375 -0.37 -14.36 -8.27
CA GLY A 375 0.82 -15.04 -7.76
C GLY A 375 0.72 -15.23 -6.24
N GLU A 376 1.27 -16.33 -5.72
CA GLU A 376 1.49 -16.45 -4.28
C GLU A 376 2.49 -15.38 -3.83
N SER A 377 2.11 -14.57 -2.84
CA SER A 377 2.99 -13.54 -2.26
C SER A 377 4.29 -14.18 -1.74
N GLY A 378 5.39 -13.94 -2.44
CA GLY A 378 6.63 -14.70 -2.28
C GLY A 378 7.23 -14.63 -0.88
N THR A 379 7.06 -15.70 -0.11
CA THR A 379 7.97 -15.99 1.02
C THR A 379 9.27 -16.54 0.44
N ALA A 380 10.37 -15.82 0.69
CA ALA A 380 11.67 -16.18 0.12
C ALA A 380 12.17 -17.54 0.64
N ALA A 381 12.51 -18.43 -0.31
CA ALA A 381 13.41 -19.57 -0.19
C ALA A 381 13.50 -20.29 1.18
N GLY A 382 12.65 -21.29 1.38
CA GLY A 382 12.78 -22.28 2.45
C GLY A 382 12.65 -23.71 1.93
N SER A 383 13.76 -24.33 1.51
CA SER A 383 13.77 -25.73 1.04
C SER A 383 13.53 -26.72 2.19
N ALA A 384 12.26 -27.02 2.46
CA ALA A 384 11.83 -28.07 3.39
C ALA A 384 11.36 -29.30 2.60
N GLN A 385 12.29 -30.22 2.38
CA GLN A 385 12.06 -31.50 1.72
C GLN A 385 11.04 -32.33 2.52
N GLN A 386 9.81 -32.49 2.00
CA GLN A 386 8.80 -33.31 2.65
C GLN A 386 9.22 -34.78 2.61
N GLY A 387 9.67 -35.30 3.74
CA GLY A 387 9.92 -36.71 3.94
C GLY A 387 8.62 -37.49 3.84
N ALA A 388 8.57 -38.46 2.93
CA ALA A 388 7.52 -39.47 2.92
C ALA A 388 7.70 -40.42 4.11
N ASP A 389 6.61 -40.77 4.79
CA ASP A 389 6.55 -41.99 5.60
C ASP A 389 5.16 -42.66 5.37
N PRO A 390 5.07 -44.00 5.25
CA PRO A 390 3.91 -44.67 4.66
C PRO A 390 2.88 -45.16 5.70
N GLY A 391 1.58 -45.04 5.38
CA GLY A 391 0.49 -45.12 6.36
C GLY A 391 -0.72 -46.01 6.03
N ALA A 392 -0.52 -47.18 5.40
CA ALA A 392 -1.51 -48.27 5.31
C ALA A 392 -2.82 -48.01 4.50
N PRO A 393 -3.67 -49.04 4.26
CA PRO A 393 -3.32 -50.16 3.39
C PRO A 393 -4.35 -50.41 2.27
N ALA A 394 -3.93 -51.11 1.22
CA ALA A 394 -4.81 -51.55 0.14
C ALA A 394 -5.59 -52.84 0.48
N GLY A 395 -6.86 -52.87 0.07
CA GLY A 395 -7.71 -54.07 -0.02
C GLY A 395 -9.13 -53.66 -0.44
N GLY A 396 -9.84 -54.36 -1.32
CA GLY A 396 -9.45 -55.51 -2.13
C GLY A 396 -10.66 -56.24 -2.73
N THR A 397 -10.85 -56.10 -4.05
CA THR A 397 -11.56 -57.03 -4.98
C THR A 397 -13.08 -57.32 -4.86
N ALA A 398 -13.64 -57.70 -6.03
CA ALA A 398 -15.01 -58.16 -6.38
C ALA A 398 -15.97 -57.02 -6.78
N ASP A 399 -16.25 -56.73 -8.06
CA ASP A 399 -16.76 -57.58 -9.17
C ASP A 399 -18.15 -58.18 -8.92
N GLN A 400 -19.17 -57.62 -9.59
CA GLN A 400 -20.16 -58.46 -10.29
C GLN A 400 -20.96 -57.71 -11.36
N SER A 401 -21.13 -58.40 -12.48
CA SER A 401 -21.76 -58.00 -13.73
C SER A 401 -23.29 -57.77 -13.66
N ALA A 402 -23.75 -56.86 -14.53
CA ALA A 402 -24.95 -56.94 -15.40
C ALA A 402 -26.28 -57.56 -14.93
N MET A 403 -27.40 -56.86 -15.21
CA MET A 403 -28.65 -57.43 -15.77
C MET A 403 -29.58 -56.31 -16.32
N ALA A 404 -29.99 -56.50 -17.59
CA ALA A 404 -31.27 -56.17 -18.26
C ALA A 404 -31.74 -54.69 -18.39
N ASP A 405 -31.99 -54.16 -19.59
CA ASP A 405 -33.19 -54.37 -20.48
C ASP A 405 -34.53 -54.09 -19.75
N ASP A 406 -35.48 -53.28 -20.25
CA ASP A 406 -35.90 -53.22 -21.65
C ASP A 406 -36.74 -51.96 -22.06
N ARG A 407 -36.65 -51.63 -23.35
CA ARG A 407 -37.59 -50.91 -24.26
C ARG A 407 -38.80 -50.10 -23.73
N HIS A 408 -38.89 -48.84 -24.19
CA HIS A 408 -39.93 -48.27 -25.09
C HIS A 408 -39.40 -46.91 -25.63
N GLY A 409 -39.63 -46.44 -26.87
CA GLY A 409 -40.34 -46.99 -28.02
C GLY A 409 -41.02 -45.85 -28.83
N ARG A 410 -40.66 -45.69 -30.12
CA ARG A 410 -41.07 -44.66 -31.12
C ARG A 410 -40.27 -43.33 -31.08
N SER A 411 -39.69 -42.76 -32.15
CA SER A 411 -40.01 -42.63 -33.60
C SER A 411 -41.21 -41.71 -33.90
N HIS A 412 -41.22 -40.77 -34.86
CA HIS A 412 -40.33 -40.53 -36.00
C HIS A 412 -40.59 -39.13 -36.60
N HIS A 413 -39.91 -38.82 -37.72
CA HIS A 413 -39.97 -37.58 -38.53
C HIS A 413 -39.27 -36.33 -37.94
N GLY A 414 -38.47 -35.57 -38.69
CA GLY A 414 -38.01 -35.74 -40.08
C GLY A 414 -38.01 -34.42 -40.85
N GLY A 415 -36.87 -34.04 -41.43
CA GLY A 415 -36.76 -32.82 -42.24
C GLY A 415 -35.30 -32.44 -42.52
N ALA A 416 -34.82 -32.73 -43.73
CA ALA A 416 -33.48 -32.35 -44.19
C ALA A 416 -33.56 -31.21 -45.22
N GLY A 417 -32.49 -30.42 -45.31
CA GLY A 417 -32.31 -29.36 -46.32
C GLY A 417 -31.29 -28.32 -45.82
N SER A 418 -29.99 -28.39 -46.16
CA SER A 418 -29.34 -28.26 -47.49
C SER A 418 -29.06 -26.80 -47.88
N HIS A 419 -27.77 -26.44 -47.83
CA HIS A 419 -27.06 -25.45 -48.65
C HIS A 419 -27.72 -24.08 -48.95
N ARG A 420 -27.14 -23.02 -48.37
CA ARG A 420 -26.22 -22.12 -49.11
C ARG A 420 -25.30 -21.37 -48.16
#